data_AF-A0A3D8WW51-F1
#
_entry.id   AF-A0A3D8WW51-F1
#
_cell.length_a   1.000
_cell.length_b   1.000
_cell.length_c   1.000
_cell.angle_alpha   90.00
_cell.angle_beta   90.00
_cell.angle_gamma   90.00
#
_symmetry.space_group_name_H-M   'P 1'
#
loop_
_entity.id
_entity.type
_entity.pdbx_description
1 polymer ?
#
loop_
_entity_poly.entity_id
_entity_poly.type
_entity_poly.pdbx_seq_one_letter_code
_entity_poly.pdbx_strand_id
1 'polypeptide(L)'
;MSKNKIAKYDSNTNDREVSEQVSYDTDHSSKLQIHEEELDISKKWIKTGEVSIHKEVFTEEKTITVPVIHEELIIEKKVLDAENSDQKGGHTEIIRIPISEERIEVIKHPTVLENVEIYKRQFQETRSVTETLKKEKVHIETTGNPEVIDKNKEK
;
A
#
# COMPACT_ATOMS: atom_id res chain seq x y z
N MET A 1 73.94 -6.97 27.50
CA MET A 1 73.95 -8.44 27.67
C MET A 1 74.33 -9.08 26.34
N SER A 2 75.19 -10.10 26.39
CA SER A 2 75.64 -11.06 25.34
C SER A 2 75.86 -10.54 23.90
N LYS A 3 77.12 -10.42 23.45
CA LYS A 3 77.95 -11.49 22.85
C LYS A 3 77.24 -12.22 21.70
N ASN A 4 77.74 -12.12 20.47
CA ASN A 4 78.60 -13.20 20.01
C ASN A 4 79.51 -12.86 18.82
N LYS A 5 80.59 -13.63 18.78
CA LYS A 5 81.83 -13.54 18.01
C LYS A 5 81.66 -13.70 16.51
N ILE A 6 82.50 -12.95 15.80
CA ILE A 6 82.97 -13.13 14.43
C ILE A 6 83.60 -14.53 14.26
N ALA A 7 83.25 -15.23 13.20
CA ALA A 7 84.13 -16.21 12.55
C ALA A 7 84.55 -15.63 11.20
N LYS A 8 85.85 -15.35 11.09
CA LYS A 8 86.50 -14.89 9.86
C LYS A 8 86.69 -16.08 8.93
N TYR A 9 86.51 -15.89 7.63
CA TYR A 9 87.40 -16.47 6.63
C TYR A 9 87.49 -15.52 5.43
N ASP A 10 88.71 -15.02 5.23
CA ASP A 10 89.17 -14.38 4.01
C ASP A 10 89.21 -15.40 2.87
N SER A 11 88.82 -14.97 1.67
CA SER A 11 89.62 -15.22 0.47
C SER A 11 89.19 -14.26 -0.64
N ASN A 12 89.96 -13.19 -0.69
CA ASN A 12 90.32 -12.40 -1.87
C ASN A 12 90.40 -13.27 -3.14
N THR A 13 89.93 -12.78 -4.30
CA THR A 13 90.65 -12.80 -5.61
C THR A 13 89.79 -12.22 -6.74
N ASN A 14 90.21 -11.03 -7.19
CA ASN A 14 90.26 -10.46 -8.54
C ASN A 14 88.99 -10.07 -9.33
N ASP A 15 88.99 -8.76 -9.62
CA ASP A 15 88.84 -8.13 -10.93
C ASP A 15 87.77 -8.69 -11.87
N ARG A 16 86.68 -7.94 -11.95
CA ARG A 16 85.94 -7.69 -13.18
C ARG A 16 85.26 -6.35 -13.02
N GLU A 17 85.61 -5.41 -13.89
CA GLU A 17 84.87 -4.17 -14.13
C GLU A 17 83.40 -4.55 -14.29
N VAL A 18 82.59 -4.25 -13.28
CA VAL A 18 81.14 -4.32 -13.40
C VAL A 18 80.79 -3.09 -14.23
N SER A 19 80.75 -3.27 -15.54
CA SER A 19 80.01 -2.37 -16.41
C SER A 19 78.60 -2.32 -15.84
N GLU A 20 78.24 -1.19 -15.23
CA GLU A 20 76.87 -0.83 -14.92
C GLU A 20 76.10 -0.75 -16.24
N GLN A 21 75.67 -1.91 -16.74
CA GLN A 21 74.60 -2.02 -17.69
C GLN A 21 73.32 -1.75 -16.91
N VAL A 22 73.10 -0.48 -16.58
CA VAL A 22 71.77 0.00 -16.23
C VAL A 22 70.96 -0.12 -17.52
N SER A 23 70.28 -1.24 -17.67
CA SER A 23 69.21 -1.37 -18.64
C SER A 23 68.12 -0.41 -18.22
N TYR A 24 68.12 0.77 -18.81
CA TYR A 24 66.98 1.69 -18.73
C TYR A 24 65.83 1.02 -19.47
N ASP A 25 65.02 0.25 -18.74
CA ASP A 25 63.68 -0.07 -19.18
C ASP A 25 62.89 1.23 -19.21
N THR A 26 63.04 1.95 -20.32
CA THR A 26 62.39 3.24 -20.55
C THR A 26 61.03 2.94 -21.15
N ASP A 27 60.17 2.35 -20.34
CA ASP A 27 58.74 2.43 -20.55
C ASP A 27 58.06 2.87 -19.25
N HIS A 28 58.39 4.09 -18.82
CA HIS A 28 57.69 4.77 -17.72
C HIS A 28 56.33 5.26 -18.23
N SER A 29 55.42 4.33 -18.52
CA SER A 29 54.04 4.69 -18.89
C SER A 29 53.24 5.06 -17.64
N SER A 30 52.98 6.36 -17.46
CA SER A 30 52.07 6.87 -16.43
C SER A 30 50.68 7.07 -17.03
N LYS A 31 49.64 6.53 -16.38
CA LYS A 31 48.24 6.63 -16.83
C LYS A 31 47.48 7.61 -15.93
N LEU A 32 46.85 8.61 -16.55
CA LEU A 32 45.91 9.51 -15.87
C LEU A 32 44.47 9.09 -16.23
N GLN A 33 43.66 8.81 -15.21
CA GLN A 33 42.24 8.53 -15.36
C GLN A 33 41.43 9.81 -15.19
N ILE A 34 40.39 9.95 -15.99
CA ILE A 34 39.51 11.12 -16.04
C ILE A 34 38.09 10.64 -15.76
N HIS A 35 37.40 11.31 -14.85
CA HIS A 35 36.07 10.94 -14.41
C HIS A 35 35.02 11.95 -14.87
N GLU A 36 33.80 11.46 -15.02
CA GLU A 36 32.60 12.23 -15.32
C GLU A 36 31.48 11.76 -14.39
N GLU A 37 30.73 12.70 -13.82
CA GLU A 37 29.55 12.41 -13.01
C GLU A 37 28.31 12.23 -13.91
N GLU A 38 27.49 11.21 -13.61
CA GLU A 38 26.22 10.95 -14.28
C GLU A 38 25.05 11.12 -13.30
N LEU A 39 23.91 11.62 -13.79
CA LEU A 39 22.70 11.82 -12.99
C LEU A 39 21.67 10.72 -13.28
N ASP A 40 21.24 10.00 -12.23
CA ASP A 40 20.14 9.04 -12.29
C ASP A 40 18.92 9.57 -11.50
N ILE A 41 17.75 9.55 -12.13
CA ILE A 41 16.50 10.06 -11.55
C ILE A 41 15.51 8.90 -11.41
N SER A 42 15.20 8.54 -10.16
CA SER A 42 14.16 7.56 -9.84
C SER A 42 13.00 8.20 -9.08
N LYS A 43 11.79 7.69 -9.31
CA LYS A 43 10.58 8.11 -8.60
C LYS A 43 10.15 7.01 -7.66
N LYS A 44 9.78 7.38 -6.43
CA LYS A 44 9.25 6.45 -5.42
C LYS A 44 7.85 6.89 -5.01
N TRP A 45 6.98 5.91 -4.82
CA TRP A 45 5.66 6.16 -4.25
C TRP A 45 5.79 6.37 -2.75
N ILE A 46 5.22 7.46 -2.26
CA ILE A 46 5.09 7.76 -0.84
C ILE A 46 3.61 7.81 -0.46
N LYS A 47 3.22 7.17 0.65
CA LYS A 47 1.86 7.27 1.19
C LYS A 47 1.73 8.64 1.85
N THR A 48 0.81 9.47 1.35
CA THR A 48 0.59 10.83 1.86
C THR A 48 -0.66 10.97 2.71
N GLY A 49 -1.54 9.97 2.72
CA GLY A 49 -2.79 10.00 3.47
C GLY A 49 -3.53 8.67 3.45
N GLU A 50 -4.63 8.63 4.17
CA GLU A 50 -5.51 7.47 4.31
C GLU A 50 -6.96 7.94 4.37
N VAL A 51 -7.86 7.16 3.79
CA VAL A 51 -9.31 7.40 3.81
C VAL A 51 -9.99 6.14 4.30
N SER A 52 -10.83 6.27 5.33
CA SER A 52 -11.62 5.19 5.90
C SER A 52 -13.09 5.41 5.60
N ILE A 53 -13.81 4.34 5.23
CA ILE A 53 -15.22 4.39 4.86
C ILE A 53 -15.96 3.40 5.75
N HIS A 54 -16.98 3.88 6.45
CA HIS A 54 -17.88 3.04 7.24
C HIS A 54 -19.33 3.33 6.89
N LYS A 55 -20.15 2.29 6.95
CA LYS A 55 -21.60 2.40 6.85
C LYS A 55 -22.18 2.24 8.24
N GLU A 56 -23.02 3.17 8.64
CA GLU A 56 -23.79 3.07 9.87
C GLU A 56 -25.18 2.50 9.56
N VAL A 57 -25.67 1.63 10.45
CA VAL A 57 -26.99 1.03 10.33
C VAL A 57 -27.82 1.52 11.49
N PHE A 58 -28.96 2.14 11.17
CA PHE A 58 -29.91 2.64 12.14
C PHE A 58 -31.22 1.87 12.04
N THR A 59 -31.88 1.71 13.17
CA THR A 59 -33.23 1.13 13.26
C THR A 59 -34.22 2.25 13.43
N GLU A 60 -35.24 2.28 12.59
CA GLU A 60 -36.39 3.17 12.72
C GLU A 60 -37.63 2.33 13.07
N GLU A 61 -38.38 2.77 14.09
CA GLU A 61 -39.66 2.17 14.44
C GLU A 61 -40.78 2.85 13.67
N LYS A 62 -41.62 2.06 13.00
CA LYS A 62 -42.77 2.56 12.24
C LYS A 62 -44.02 1.82 12.66
N THR A 63 -45.02 2.55 13.13
CA THR A 63 -46.34 2.02 13.47
C THR A 63 -47.28 2.17 12.28
N ILE A 64 -47.91 1.07 11.88
CA ILE A 64 -48.92 1.03 10.80
C ILE A 64 -50.18 0.39 11.38
N THR A 65 -51.32 1.08 11.29
CA THR A 65 -52.61 0.53 11.69
C THR A 65 -53.23 -0.20 10.51
N VAL A 66 -53.49 -1.49 10.68
CA VAL A 66 -54.14 -2.34 9.68
C VAL A 66 -55.49 -2.78 10.26
N PRO A 67 -56.64 -2.50 9.61
CA PRO A 67 -57.92 -3.02 10.05
C PRO A 67 -57.94 -4.54 9.85
N VAL A 68 -58.46 -5.27 10.82
CA VAL A 68 -58.62 -6.73 10.75
C VAL A 68 -60.08 -7.10 11.01
N ILE A 69 -60.55 -8.12 10.31
CA ILE A 69 -61.89 -8.64 10.47
C ILE A 69 -61.86 -9.88 11.38
N HIS A 70 -62.85 -9.97 12.27
CA HIS A 70 -63.14 -11.20 13.01
C HIS A 70 -64.61 -11.56 12.82
N GLU A 71 -64.88 -12.85 12.70
CA GLU A 71 -66.23 -13.38 12.51
C GLU A 71 -66.66 -14.13 13.78
N GLU A 72 -67.82 -13.74 14.33
CA GLU A 72 -68.43 -14.40 15.47
C GLU A 72 -69.82 -14.93 15.09
N LEU A 73 -70.08 -16.19 15.47
CA LEU A 73 -71.44 -16.72 15.48
C LEU A 73 -72.10 -16.36 16.81
N ILE A 74 -73.23 -15.67 16.75
CA ILE A 74 -74.05 -15.33 17.92
C ILE A 74 -75.32 -16.19 17.88
N ILE A 75 -75.50 -17.02 18.91
CA ILE A 75 -76.69 -17.84 19.10
C ILE A 75 -77.44 -17.32 20.33
N GLU A 76 -78.67 -16.86 20.12
CA GLU A 76 -79.58 -16.46 21.19
C GLU A 76 -80.57 -17.59 21.51
N LYS A 77 -80.51 -18.09 22.75
CA LYS A 77 -81.44 -19.12 23.24
C LYS A 77 -82.39 -18.50 24.26
N LYS A 78 -83.69 -18.54 23.95
CA LYS A 78 -84.75 -18.14 24.87
C LYS A 78 -85.27 -19.36 25.62
N VAL A 79 -85.10 -19.37 26.94
CA VAL A 79 -85.67 -20.41 27.80
C VAL A 79 -87.07 -19.97 28.22
N LEU A 80 -88.06 -20.80 27.92
CA LEU A 80 -89.46 -20.60 28.34
C LEU A 80 -89.72 -21.50 29.54
N ASP A 81 -89.97 -20.92 30.70
CA ASP A 81 -90.34 -21.68 31.89
C ASP A 81 -91.76 -22.22 31.73
N ALA A 82 -91.88 -23.53 31.52
CA ALA A 82 -93.15 -24.18 31.20
C ALA A 82 -94.04 -24.45 32.43
N GLU A 83 -93.59 -24.16 33.66
CA GLU A 83 -94.33 -24.52 34.89
C GLU A 83 -94.87 -23.35 35.72
N ASN A 84 -94.66 -22.08 35.35
CA ASN A 84 -95.26 -20.95 36.07
C ASN A 84 -95.64 -19.81 35.10
N SER A 85 -96.91 -19.76 34.69
CA SER A 85 -97.44 -18.73 33.78
C SER A 85 -97.46 -17.30 34.35
N ASP A 86 -97.12 -17.12 35.63
CA ASP A 86 -97.25 -15.85 36.34
C ASP A 86 -95.93 -15.12 36.63
N GLN A 87 -94.77 -15.66 36.22
CA GLN A 87 -93.50 -14.93 36.28
C GLN A 87 -93.07 -14.49 34.88
N LYS A 88 -93.27 -13.20 34.59
CA LYS A 88 -92.63 -12.50 33.46
C LYS A 88 -91.12 -12.44 33.69
N GLY A 89 -90.41 -13.53 33.41
CA GLY A 89 -88.99 -13.61 33.70
C GLY A 89 -88.25 -14.65 32.86
N GLY A 90 -88.54 -14.76 31.56
CA GLY A 90 -87.71 -15.59 30.68
C GLY A 90 -86.28 -15.04 30.62
N HIS A 91 -85.28 -15.90 30.83
CA HIS A 91 -83.87 -15.55 30.66
C HIS A 91 -83.41 -15.84 29.23
N THR A 92 -82.62 -14.93 28.65
CA THR A 92 -82.00 -15.10 27.34
C THR A 92 -80.53 -15.46 27.55
N GLU A 93 -80.12 -16.62 27.04
CA GLU A 93 -78.74 -17.07 27.04
C GLU A 93 -78.11 -16.74 25.69
N ILE A 94 -77.00 -16.00 25.68
CA ILE A 94 -76.26 -15.64 24.46
C ILE A 94 -74.96 -16.43 24.45
N ILE A 95 -74.75 -17.23 23.41
CA ILE A 95 -73.51 -17.98 23.17
C ILE A 95 -72.79 -17.36 21.98
N ARG A 96 -71.52 -16.99 22.17
CA ARG A 96 -70.66 -16.46 21.11
C ARG A 96 -69.58 -17.49 20.78
N ILE A 97 -69.46 -17.84 19.51
CA ILE A 97 -68.47 -18.81 19.02
C ILE A 97 -67.63 -18.11 17.94
N PRO A 98 -66.31 -17.94 18.14
CA PRO A 98 -65.44 -17.39 17.11
C PRO A 98 -65.36 -18.36 15.93
N ILE A 99 -65.52 -17.86 14.70
CA ILE A 99 -65.47 -18.66 13.46
C ILE A 99 -64.11 -18.50 12.79
N SER A 100 -63.70 -17.25 12.57
CA SER A 100 -62.47 -16.92 11.85
C SER A 100 -61.90 -15.58 12.33
N GLU A 101 -60.59 -15.43 12.17
CA GLU A 101 -59.84 -14.24 12.54
C GLU A 101 -58.79 -13.95 11.47
N GLU A 102 -58.74 -12.70 11.01
CA GLU A 102 -57.72 -12.24 10.09
C GLU A 102 -56.38 -12.01 10.81
N ARG A 103 -55.29 -12.49 10.20
CA ARG A 103 -53.93 -12.39 10.75
C ARG A 103 -53.05 -11.50 9.89
N ILE A 104 -52.28 -10.62 10.54
CA ILE A 104 -51.33 -9.73 9.85
C ILE A 104 -49.98 -10.43 9.69
N GLU A 105 -49.44 -10.42 8.48
CA GLU A 105 -48.05 -10.79 8.18
C GLU A 105 -47.27 -9.56 7.70
N VAL A 106 -46.07 -9.35 8.26
CA VAL A 106 -45.21 -8.21 7.91
C VAL A 106 -43.88 -8.72 7.34
N ILE A 107 -43.63 -8.42 6.06
CA ILE A 107 -42.40 -8.80 5.36
C ILE A 107 -41.65 -7.53 4.96
N LYS A 108 -40.34 -7.49 5.25
CA LYS A 108 -39.46 -6.38 4.84
C LYS A 108 -38.65 -6.81 3.62
N HIS A 109 -38.64 -5.97 2.59
CA HIS A 109 -37.80 -6.16 1.41
C HIS A 109 -36.62 -5.18 1.43
N PRO A 110 -35.37 -5.65 1.38
CA PRO A 110 -34.21 -4.75 1.31
C PRO A 110 -34.20 -4.02 -0.04
N THR A 111 -33.93 -2.72 -0.01
CA THR A 111 -33.83 -1.88 -1.21
C THR A 111 -32.53 -1.07 -1.13
N VAL A 112 -31.87 -0.88 -2.28
CA VAL A 112 -30.69 -0.01 -2.39
C VAL A 112 -31.17 1.43 -2.47
N LEU A 113 -30.70 2.27 -1.55
CA LEU A 113 -31.03 3.70 -1.53
C LEU A 113 -30.02 4.51 -2.35
N GLU A 114 -28.74 4.22 -2.19
CA GLU A 114 -27.66 5.00 -2.78
C GLU A 114 -26.46 4.10 -3.14
N ASN A 115 -25.75 4.48 -4.21
CA ASN A 115 -24.48 3.86 -4.60
C ASN A 115 -23.35 4.88 -4.41
N VAL A 116 -22.33 4.49 -3.66
CA VAL A 116 -21.12 5.29 -3.46
C VAL A 116 -19.97 4.66 -4.22
N GLU A 117 -19.42 5.39 -5.20
CA GLU A 117 -18.30 4.94 -6.03
C GLU A 117 -17.00 5.67 -5.66
N ILE A 118 -15.92 4.91 -5.46
CA ILE A 118 -14.61 5.44 -5.09
C ILE A 118 -13.60 5.12 -6.19
N TYR A 119 -12.93 6.13 -6.71
CA TYR A 119 -11.89 5.96 -7.73
C TYR A 119 -10.64 6.76 -7.40
N LYS A 120 -9.49 6.21 -7.78
CA LYS A 120 -8.20 6.90 -7.73
C LYS A 120 -7.91 7.50 -9.11
N ARG A 121 -7.64 8.80 -9.17
CA ARG A 121 -7.12 9.45 -10.38
C ARG A 121 -5.62 9.69 -10.22
N GLN A 122 -4.87 9.42 -11.29
CA GLN A 122 -3.47 9.77 -11.38
C GLN A 122 -3.35 10.97 -12.32
N PHE A 123 -2.59 11.99 -11.89
CA PHE A 123 -2.23 13.13 -12.73
C PHE A 123 -0.71 13.19 -12.83
N GLN A 124 -0.23 13.58 -13.99
CA GLN A 124 1.19 13.81 -14.21
C GLN A 124 1.50 15.27 -13.93
N GLU A 125 2.43 15.50 -13.00
CA GLU A 125 3.00 16.81 -12.72
C GLU A 125 4.48 16.77 -13.12
N THR A 126 4.94 17.81 -13.82
CA THR A 126 6.35 17.95 -14.18
C THR A 126 7.02 18.84 -13.14
N ARG A 127 8.11 18.33 -12.55
CA ARG A 127 8.98 19.10 -11.64
C ARG A 127 10.38 19.18 -12.22
N SER A 128 10.95 20.38 -12.21
CA SER A 128 12.34 20.59 -12.62
C SER A 128 13.26 20.27 -11.46
N VAL A 129 14.32 19.51 -11.73
CA VAL A 129 15.43 19.24 -10.82
C VAL A 129 16.69 19.79 -11.48
N THR A 130 17.47 20.57 -10.75
CA THR A 130 18.71 21.17 -11.24
C THR A 130 19.86 20.62 -10.40
N GLU A 131 20.83 19.99 -11.04
CA GLU A 131 22.03 19.45 -10.40
C GLU A 131 23.29 19.88 -11.15
N THR A 132 24.41 19.97 -10.43
CA THR A 132 25.72 20.32 -11.01
C THR A 132 26.57 19.07 -11.14
N LEU A 133 26.95 18.72 -12.37
CA LEU A 133 27.81 17.56 -12.65
C LEU A 133 29.23 18.02 -12.95
N LYS A 134 30.21 17.31 -12.40
CA LYS A 134 31.63 17.54 -12.64
C LYS A 134 32.12 16.68 -13.80
N LYS A 135 33.03 17.27 -14.56
CA LYS A 135 33.74 16.60 -15.65
C LYS A 135 35.20 17.01 -15.61
N GLU A 136 36.08 16.03 -15.47
CA GLU A 136 37.51 16.25 -15.52
C GLU A 136 37.96 16.42 -16.98
N LYS A 137 38.93 17.31 -17.22
CA LYS A 137 39.56 17.51 -18.53
C LYS A 137 41.07 17.52 -18.35
N VAL A 138 41.78 16.80 -19.23
CA VAL A 138 43.23 16.81 -19.25
C VAL A 138 43.72 18.10 -19.89
N HIS A 139 44.63 18.80 -19.20
CA HIS A 139 45.45 19.85 -19.79
C HIS A 139 46.91 19.42 -19.72
N ILE A 140 47.61 19.44 -20.85
CA ILE A 140 49.01 19.03 -20.94
C ILE A 140 49.84 20.28 -21.25
N GLU A 141 50.69 20.66 -20.30
CA GLU A 141 51.69 21.71 -20.47
C GLU A 141 53.08 21.08 -20.57
N THR A 142 53.88 21.54 -21.52
CA THR A 142 55.18 20.95 -21.84
C THR A 142 56.28 22.01 -21.82
N THR A 143 57.40 21.69 -21.19
CA THR A 143 58.62 22.52 -21.24
C THR A 143 59.76 21.73 -21.92
N GLY A 144 60.55 22.38 -22.78
CA GLY A 144 61.53 21.72 -23.66
C GLY A 144 60.91 21.22 -24.97
N ASN A 145 61.41 20.09 -25.50
CA ASN A 145 60.91 19.45 -26.74
C ASN A 145 60.36 18.03 -26.50
N PRO A 146 59.27 17.86 -25.72
CA PRO A 146 58.66 16.54 -25.54
C PRO A 146 57.78 16.15 -26.73
N GLU A 147 57.78 14.87 -27.06
CA GLU A 147 56.90 14.27 -28.07
C GLU A 147 55.56 13.87 -27.42
N VAL A 148 54.47 14.55 -27.80
CA VAL A 148 53.11 14.27 -27.29
C VAL A 148 52.29 13.57 -28.37
N ILE A 149 51.89 12.33 -28.11
CA ILE A 149 51.09 11.52 -29.03
C ILE A 149 49.64 11.46 -28.52
N ASP A 150 48.75 12.26 -29.12
CA ASP A 150 47.32 12.23 -28.83
C ASP A 150 46.60 11.32 -29.83
N LYS A 151 46.20 10.13 -29.39
CA LYS A 151 45.50 9.13 -30.23
C LYS A 151 44.00 9.42 -30.40
N ASN A 152 43.45 10.44 -29.74
CA ASN A 152 42.02 10.75 -29.78
C ASN A 152 41.66 11.92 -30.70
N LYS A 153 42.64 12.51 -31.41
CA LYS A 153 42.44 13.72 -32.24
C LYS A 153 42.03 13.45 -33.69
N GLU A 154 41.65 12.22 -34.03
CA GLU A 154 41.08 11.87 -35.34
C GLU A 154 39.59 11.53 -35.22
N LYS A 155 38.72 12.54 -35.29
CA LYS A 155 37.62 12.72 -36.28
C LYS A 155 36.77 13.95 -35.94
#